data_AF-A0A966DVT0-F1
#
_entry.id   AF-A0A966DVT0-F1
#
_cell.length_a   1.000
_cell.length_b   1.000
_cell.length_c   1.000
_cell.angle_alpha   90.00
_cell.angle_beta   90.00
_cell.angle_gamma   90.00
#
_symmetry.space_group_name_H-M   'P 1'
#
loop_
_entity.id
_entity.type
_entity.pdbx_description
1 polymer ?
#
loop_
_entity_poly.entity_id
_entity_poly.type
_entity_poly.pdbx_seq_one_letter_code
_entity_poly.pdbx_strand_id
1 'polypeptide(L)'
;SAEQIRFILAELRRTFLAHPELLQDTVSIRFENIVEGNALLRLDAGVETTDFQEFLAVAEDLNLRIVEVVQEAGGRFTGPEQQVQLGEAAPGDPDRVANIEATLREWREQDRLPFPDYSEQDIAELRGTLDYPPKGSPG
;
A
#
# COMPACT_ATOMS: atom_id res chain seq x y z
N SER A 1 -14.54 -3.82 4.22
CA SER A 1 -14.69 -5.18 4.81
C SER A 1 -13.32 -5.67 5.31
N ALA A 2 -13.24 -6.78 6.07
CA ALA A 2 -11.94 -7.31 6.50
C ALA A 2 -11.07 -7.77 5.32
N GLU A 3 -11.68 -8.33 4.26
CA GLU A 3 -10.98 -8.69 3.01
C GLU A 3 -10.36 -7.47 2.33
N GLN A 4 -11.10 -6.37 2.24
CA GLN A 4 -10.58 -5.12 1.68
C GLN A 4 -9.36 -4.59 2.44
N ILE A 5 -9.39 -4.62 3.78
CA ILE A 5 -8.23 -4.23 4.61
C ILE A 5 -7.05 -5.18 4.38
N ARG A 6 -7.30 -6.49 4.27
CA ARG A 6 -6.25 -7.46 3.95
C ARG A 6 -5.61 -7.18 2.59
N PHE A 7 -6.42 -6.87 1.58
CA PHE A 7 -5.91 -6.52 0.27
C PHE A 7 -5.04 -5.25 0.30
N ILE A 8 -5.53 -4.18 0.93
CA ILE A 8 -4.75 -2.93 1.09
C ILE A 8 -3.42 -3.20 1.81
N LEU A 9 -3.44 -3.91 2.93
CA LEU A 9 -2.21 -4.23 3.66
C LEU A 9 -1.22 -5.06 2.82
N ALA A 10 -1.71 -6.04 2.06
CA ALA A 10 -0.88 -6.88 1.20
C ALA A 10 -0.22 -6.09 0.07
N GLU A 11 -0.97 -5.22 -0.61
CA GLU A 11 -0.48 -4.40 -1.71
C GLU A 11 0.44 -3.26 -1.25
N LEU A 12 0.14 -2.64 -0.10
CA LEU A 12 1.04 -1.65 0.50
C LEU A 12 2.37 -2.28 0.90
N ARG A 13 2.35 -3.45 1.56
CA ARG A 13 3.58 -4.18 1.89
C ARG A 13 4.37 -4.53 0.64
N ARG A 14 3.70 -5.04 -0.39
CA ARG A 14 4.34 -5.36 -1.67
C ARG A 14 5.03 -4.13 -2.28
N THR A 15 4.32 -3.01 -2.34
CA THR A 15 4.83 -1.74 -2.87
C THR A 15 6.08 -1.28 -2.11
N PHE A 16 6.02 -1.27 -0.77
CA PHE A 16 7.15 -0.83 0.05
C PHE A 16 8.34 -1.78 -0.03
N LEU A 17 8.10 -3.10 0.02
CA LEU A 17 9.16 -4.10 -0.13
C LEU A 17 9.78 -4.04 -1.53
N ALA A 18 9.04 -3.60 -2.54
CA ALA A 18 9.54 -3.48 -3.90
C ALA A 18 10.38 -2.21 -4.16
N HIS A 19 10.25 -1.18 -3.33
CA HIS A 19 10.89 0.12 -3.54
C HIS A 19 12.42 0.02 -3.38
N PRO A 20 13.22 0.46 -4.38
CA PRO A 20 14.68 0.30 -4.35
C PRO A 20 15.38 1.09 -3.24
N GLU A 21 14.88 2.29 -2.91
CA GLU A 21 15.48 3.18 -1.90
C GLU A 21 15.06 2.87 -0.45
N LEU A 22 14.34 1.77 -0.18
CA LEU A 22 13.90 1.42 1.17
C LEU A 22 14.77 0.33 1.81
N LEU A 23 15.07 0.52 3.10
CA LEU A 23 15.68 -0.49 3.96
C LEU A 23 14.63 -1.55 4.29
N GLN A 24 14.64 -2.67 3.57
CA GLN A 24 13.58 -3.68 3.62
C GLN A 24 13.29 -4.24 5.04
N ASP A 25 14.32 -4.37 5.86
CA ASP A 25 14.22 -4.86 7.25
C ASP A 25 13.48 -3.90 8.19
N THR A 26 13.30 -2.64 7.77
CA THR A 26 12.58 -1.62 8.52
C THR A 26 11.10 -1.49 8.11
N VAL A 27 10.69 -2.13 7.01
CA VAL A 27 9.32 -2.02 6.49
C VAL A 27 8.35 -2.74 7.43
N SER A 28 7.42 -1.99 8.01
CA SER A 28 6.35 -2.49 8.87
C SER A 28 5.04 -1.78 8.55
N ILE A 29 4.07 -2.53 8.00
CA ILE A 29 2.73 -2.01 7.68
C ILE A 29 1.67 -2.82 8.41
N ARG A 30 0.96 -2.16 9.31
CA ARG A 30 0.03 -2.79 10.26
C ARG A 30 -1.31 -2.06 10.30
N PHE A 31 -2.38 -2.83 10.45
CA PHE A 31 -3.66 -2.28 10.88
C PHE A 31 -3.59 -2.07 12.39
N GLU A 32 -3.52 -0.80 12.80
CA GLU A 32 -3.22 -0.41 14.19
C GLU A 32 -4.47 -0.49 15.07
N ASN A 33 -5.54 0.21 14.67
CA ASN A 33 -6.80 0.24 15.39
C ASN A 33 -7.95 0.81 14.52
N ILE A 34 -9.13 0.99 15.13
CA ILE A 34 -10.27 1.68 14.54
C ILE A 34 -10.54 2.93 15.37
N VAL A 35 -10.60 4.10 14.72
CA VAL A 35 -10.90 5.39 15.35
C VAL A 35 -12.05 6.04 14.59
N GLU A 36 -13.14 6.35 15.30
CA GLU A 36 -14.31 7.03 14.71
C GLU A 36 -14.89 6.32 13.47
N GLY A 37 -14.82 4.99 13.45
CA GLY A 37 -15.28 4.18 12.32
C GLY A 37 -14.28 4.06 11.16
N ASN A 38 -13.10 4.66 11.29
CA ASN A 38 -12.03 4.63 10.29
C ASN A 38 -10.94 3.63 10.68
N ALA A 39 -10.44 2.88 9.69
CA ALA A 39 -9.32 1.97 9.90
C ALA A 39 -8.01 2.77 9.89
N LEU A 40 -7.26 2.73 10.99
CA LEU A 40 -5.95 3.36 11.07
C LEU A 40 -4.87 2.35 10.65
N LEU A 41 -4.13 2.69 9.60
CA LEU A 41 -2.96 1.93 9.18
C LEU A 41 -1.70 2.65 9.63
N ARG A 42 -0.81 1.92 10.29
CA ARG A 42 0.53 2.38 10.64
C ARG A 42 1.53 1.87 9.61
N LEU A 43 2.28 2.78 9.02
CA LEU A 43 3.32 2.52 8.03
C LEU A 43 4.65 3.04 8.56
N ASP A 44 5.61 2.15 8.77
CA ASP A 44 6.98 2.47 9.14
C ASP A 44 7.91 1.93 8.04
N ALA A 45 8.85 2.75 7.55
CA ALA A 45 9.91 2.34 6.63
C ALA A 45 11.06 3.35 6.67
N GLY A 46 12.30 2.86 6.63
CA GLY A 46 13.52 3.63 6.52
C GLY A 46 13.94 3.79 5.07
N VAL A 47 14.28 5.02 4.68
CA VAL A 47 14.84 5.33 3.36
C VAL A 47 16.37 5.26 3.47
N GLU A 48 17.05 4.64 2.50
CA GLU A 48 18.50 4.49 2.44
C GLU A 48 19.20 5.79 1.99
N THR A 49 18.93 6.90 2.67
CA THR A 49 19.57 8.20 2.40
C THR A 49 19.78 9.01 3.67
N THR A 50 20.76 9.92 3.61
CA THR A 50 20.96 10.99 4.60
C THR A 50 20.64 12.38 4.03
N ASP A 51 20.31 12.47 2.73
CA ASP A 51 19.89 13.72 2.10
C ASP A 51 18.40 13.95 2.30
N PHE A 52 18.05 15.16 2.73
CA PHE A 52 16.66 15.48 3.07
C PHE A 52 15.75 15.62 1.83
N GLN A 53 16.28 16.08 0.70
CA GLN A 53 15.49 16.19 -0.54
C GLN A 53 15.26 14.82 -1.17
N GLU A 54 16.25 13.93 -1.16
CA GLU A 54 16.07 12.54 -1.59
C GLU A 54 15.02 11.82 -0.72
N PHE A 55 15.09 11.99 0.61
CA PHE A 55 14.07 11.46 1.51
C PHE A 55 12.67 11.94 1.15
N LEU A 56 12.50 13.25 0.92
CA LEU A 56 11.20 13.82 0.56
C LEU A 56 10.69 13.29 -0.78
N ALA A 57 11.57 13.10 -1.77
CA ALA A 57 11.19 12.56 -3.07
C ALA A 57 10.72 11.10 -2.97
N VAL A 58 11.39 10.27 -2.16
CA VAL A 58 10.95 8.90 -1.90
C VAL A 58 9.64 8.87 -1.12
N ALA A 59 9.51 9.71 -0.08
CA ALA A 59 8.28 9.81 0.69
C ALA A 59 7.08 10.26 -0.16
N GLU A 60 7.29 11.19 -1.10
CA GLU A 60 6.26 11.64 -2.05
C GLU A 60 5.79 10.50 -2.96
N ASP A 61 6.71 9.76 -3.58
CA ASP A 61 6.37 8.60 -4.42
C ASP A 61 5.56 7.55 -3.64
N LEU A 62 6.01 7.21 -2.42
CA LEU A 62 5.30 6.27 -1.56
C LEU A 62 3.90 6.76 -1.21
N ASN A 63 3.73 8.05 -0.89
CA ASN A 63 2.43 8.64 -0.59
C ASN A 63 1.47 8.56 -1.80
N LEU A 64 1.96 8.81 -3.01
CA LEU A 64 1.16 8.69 -4.23
C LEU A 64 0.72 7.24 -4.47
N ARG A 65 1.61 6.27 -4.29
CA ARG A 65 1.26 4.84 -4.43
C ARG A 65 0.30 4.36 -3.36
N ILE A 66 0.41 4.88 -2.13
CA ILE A 66 -0.60 4.62 -1.08
C ILE A 66 -1.98 5.08 -1.54
N VAL A 67 -2.06 6.28 -2.15
CA VAL A 67 -3.32 6.79 -2.70
C VAL A 67 -3.88 5.85 -3.76
N GLU A 68 -3.04 5.40 -4.70
CA GLU A 68 -3.44 4.48 -5.76
C GLU A 68 -3.97 3.15 -5.20
N VAL A 69 -3.23 2.49 -4.30
CA VAL A 69 -3.63 1.21 -3.69
C VAL A 69 -4.95 1.33 -2.93
N VAL A 70 -5.11 2.40 -2.14
CA VAL A 70 -6.36 2.64 -1.40
C VAL A 70 -7.52 2.87 -2.35
N GLN A 71 -7.33 3.66 -3.40
CA GLN A 71 -8.36 3.92 -4.41
C GLN A 71 -8.72 2.66 -5.19
N GLU A 72 -7.75 1.85 -5.60
CA GLU A 72 -7.96 0.56 -6.29
C GLU A 72 -8.77 -0.39 -5.42
N ALA A 73 -8.48 -0.44 -4.12
CA ALA A 73 -9.25 -1.23 -3.17
C ALA A 73 -10.65 -0.67 -2.87
N GLY A 74 -11.01 0.49 -3.42
CA GLY A 74 -12.27 1.18 -3.11
C GLY A 74 -12.33 1.78 -1.71
N GLY A 75 -11.17 1.94 -1.07
CA GLY A 75 -11.01 2.71 0.15
C GLY A 75 -11.07 4.22 -0.14
N ARG A 76 -11.27 5.00 0.92
CA ARG A 76 -11.29 6.46 0.86
C ARG A 76 -10.51 7.01 2.03
N PHE A 77 -9.79 8.11 1.81
CA PHE A 77 -9.15 8.84 2.90
C PHE A 77 -10.20 9.65 3.65
N THR A 78 -10.10 9.63 4.97
CA THR A 78 -10.95 10.43 5.84
C THR A 78 -10.15 11.62 6.35
N GLY A 79 -10.56 12.83 5.96
CA GLY A 79 -10.06 14.07 6.55
C GLY A 79 -11.05 14.62 7.58
N PRO A 80 -10.63 15.54 8.47
CA PRO A 80 -11.60 16.40 9.17
C PRO A 80 -12.48 17.07 8.11
N GLU A 81 -13.78 17.16 8.35
CA GLU A 81 -14.88 17.26 7.35
C GLU A 81 -14.88 18.44 6.34
N GLN A 82 -13.78 19.09 5.98
CA GLN A 82 -13.77 20.10 4.91
C GLN A 82 -12.59 19.98 3.94
N GLN A 83 -12.96 19.74 2.68
CA GLN A 83 -12.21 19.98 1.44
C GLN A 83 -11.06 19.03 1.09
N VAL A 84 -11.38 17.89 0.45
CA VAL A 84 -11.33 17.72 -1.02
C VAL A 84 -12.30 16.60 -1.38
N GLN A 85 -13.47 16.92 -1.95
CA GLN A 85 -14.28 15.95 -2.68
C GLN A 85 -13.79 15.89 -4.11
N LEU A 86 -12.84 15.00 -4.36
CA LEU A 86 -12.62 14.46 -5.70
C LEU A 86 -13.52 13.23 -5.85
N GLY A 87 -14.64 13.43 -6.56
CA GLY A 87 -15.54 12.36 -7.00
C GLY A 87 -16.57 11.93 -5.96
N GLU A 88 -17.84 12.00 -6.34
CA GLU A 88 -18.96 11.44 -5.57
C GLU A 88 -18.65 10.02 -5.10
N ALA A 89 -19.09 9.72 -3.89
CA ALA A 89 -18.94 8.40 -3.34
C ALA A 89 -19.87 7.41 -4.04
N ALA A 90 -19.42 6.86 -5.18
CA ALA A 90 -20.07 5.69 -5.76
C ALA A 90 -20.11 4.58 -4.68
N PRO A 91 -21.26 3.92 -4.46
CA PRO A 91 -21.31 2.70 -3.67
C PRO A 91 -20.23 1.75 -4.21
N GLY A 92 -19.55 1.04 -3.29
CA GLY A 92 -18.42 0.18 -3.64
C GLY A 92 -18.74 -0.65 -4.88
N ASP A 93 -17.92 -0.47 -5.91
CA ASP A 93 -18.09 -1.14 -7.19
C ASP A 93 -18.14 -2.66 -6.95
N PRO A 94 -19.28 -3.34 -7.21
CA PRO A 94 -19.42 -4.75 -6.90
C PRO A 94 -18.41 -5.61 -7.65
N ASP A 95 -18.00 -5.19 -8.86
CA ASP A 95 -16.97 -5.89 -9.64
C ASP A 95 -15.61 -5.80 -8.95
N ARG A 96 -15.29 -4.65 -8.36
CA ARG A 96 -14.06 -4.44 -7.58
C ARG A 96 -14.03 -5.28 -6.31
N VAL A 97 -15.15 -5.36 -5.58
CA VAL A 97 -15.24 -6.22 -4.39
C VAL A 97 -15.04 -7.69 -4.78
N ALA A 98 -15.67 -8.14 -5.85
CA ALA A 98 -15.50 -9.49 -6.37
C ALA A 98 -14.04 -9.78 -6.78
N ASN A 99 -13.37 -8.82 -7.43
CA ASN A 99 -11.96 -8.95 -7.80
C ASN A 99 -11.05 -9.08 -6.57
N ILE A 100 -11.26 -8.27 -5.53
CA ILE A 100 -10.49 -8.38 -4.28
C ILE A 100 -10.66 -9.76 -3.65
N GLU A 101 -11.91 -10.25 -3.57
CA GLU A 101 -12.19 -11.58 -3.01
C GLU A 101 -11.59 -12.70 -3.87
N ALA A 102 -11.57 -12.56 -5.19
CA ALA A 102 -10.94 -13.49 -6.10
C ALA A 102 -9.42 -13.53 -5.91
N THR A 103 -8.76 -12.37 -5.87
CA THR A 103 -7.31 -12.27 -5.63
C THR A 103 -6.91 -12.88 -4.29
N LEU A 104 -7.65 -12.58 -3.21
CA LEU A 104 -7.38 -13.15 -1.90
C LEU A 104 -7.64 -14.66 -1.85
N ARG A 105 -8.59 -15.17 -2.63
CA ARG A 105 -8.84 -16.61 -2.77
C ARG A 105 -7.70 -17.30 -3.50
N GLU A 106 -7.23 -16.73 -4.61
CA GLU A 106 -6.09 -17.25 -5.36
C GLU A 106 -4.85 -17.32 -4.48
N TRP A 107 -4.53 -16.25 -3.74
CA TRP A 107 -3.38 -16.26 -2.82
C TRP A 107 -3.51 -17.31 -1.71
N ARG A 108 -4.72 -17.58 -1.21
CA ARG A 108 -4.97 -18.65 -0.24
C ARG A 108 -4.77 -20.03 -0.86
N GLU A 109 -5.27 -20.25 -2.06
CA GLU A 109 -5.14 -21.53 -2.77
C GLU A 109 -3.68 -21.84 -3.13
N GLN A 110 -2.86 -20.82 -3.32
CA GLN A 110 -1.42 -20.94 -3.58
C GLN A 110 -0.56 -20.98 -2.30
N ASP A 111 -1.15 -20.90 -1.10
CA ASP A 111 -0.44 -20.75 0.18
C ASP A 111 0.53 -19.53 0.21
N ARG A 112 0.21 -18.47 -0.55
CA ARG A 112 1.00 -17.23 -0.68
C ARG A 112 0.33 -16.01 -0.06
N LEU A 113 -0.65 -16.21 0.82
CA LEU A 113 -1.31 -15.11 1.52
C LEU A 113 -0.29 -14.38 2.42
N PRO A 114 -0.01 -13.07 2.22
CA PRO A 114 1.10 -12.37 2.88
C PRO A 114 0.72 -11.86 4.28
N PHE A 115 0.29 -12.79 5.14
CA PHE A 115 -0.15 -12.53 6.50
C PHE A 115 0.46 -13.53 7.49
N PRO A 116 1.08 -13.05 8.60
CA PRO A 116 1.19 -11.65 9.01
C PRO A 116 2.13 -10.80 8.14
N ASP A 117 3.08 -11.43 7.43
CA ASP A 117 4.08 -10.79 6.59
C ASP A 117 4.35 -11.64 5.33
N TYR A 118 5.05 -11.07 4.35
CA TYR A 118 5.59 -11.84 3.22
C TYR A 118 6.70 -12.79 3.71
N SER A 119 6.90 -13.90 3.00
CA SER A 119 8.02 -14.79 3.29
C SER A 119 9.37 -14.10 2.99
N GLU A 120 10.46 -14.55 3.62
CA GLU A 120 11.80 -14.02 3.32
C GLU A 120 12.16 -14.17 1.83
N GLN A 121 11.70 -15.25 1.20
CA GLN A 121 11.90 -15.46 -0.23
C GLN A 121 11.13 -14.42 -1.06
N ASP A 122 9.85 -14.19 -0.79
CA ASP A 122 9.06 -13.18 -1.52
C ASP A 122 9.63 -11.77 -1.33
N ILE A 123 10.11 -11.45 -0.12
CA ILE A 123 10.76 -10.15 0.18
C ILE A 123 12.01 -9.96 -0.70
N ALA A 124 12.84 -11.00 -0.80
CA ALA A 124 14.05 -10.97 -1.64
C ALA A 124 13.72 -10.84 -3.13
N GLU A 125 12.66 -11.50 -3.60
CA GLU A 125 12.18 -11.40 -4.99
C GLU A 125 11.57 -10.03 -5.31
N LEU A 126 10.94 -9.37 -4.34
CA LEU A 126 10.35 -8.05 -4.52
C LEU A 126 11.40 -6.94 -4.56
N ARG A 127 12.53 -7.08 -3.85
CA ARG A 127 13.50 -6.00 -3.64
C ARG A 127 13.92 -5.30 -4.93
N GLY A 128 13.70 -3.99 -5.00
CA GLY A 128 14.13 -3.15 -6.12
C GLY A 128 13.41 -3.43 -7.44
N THR A 129 12.27 -4.11 -7.42
CA THR A 129 11.45 -4.36 -8.61
C THR A 129 10.53 -3.21 -8.97
N LEU A 130 10.34 -2.25 -8.06
CA LEU A 130 9.52 -1.06 -8.29
C LEU A 130 10.26 -0.07 -9.20
N ASP A 131 9.54 0.45 -10.18
CA ASP A 131 10.04 1.48 -11.10
C ASP A 131 10.10 2.84 -10.36
N TYR A 132 11.30 3.20 -9.90
CA TYR A 132 11.58 4.47 -9.21
C TYR A 132 12.94 5.05 -9.66
N PRO A 133 13.01 6.35 -10.06
CA PRO A 133 11.88 7.22 -10.34
C PRO A 133 10.97 6.64 -11.44
N PRO A 134 9.65 6.91 -11.42
CA PRO A 134 8.72 6.31 -12.37
C PRO A 134 9.07 6.72 -13.81
N LYS A 135 8.84 5.82 -14.77
CA LYS A 135 9.00 6.10 -16.21
C LYS A 135 8.39 7.45 -16.63
N GLY A 136 9.19 8.24 -17.33
CA GLY A 136 8.81 9.59 -17.79
C GLY A 136 9.33 10.71 -16.89
N SER A 137 9.96 10.39 -15.76
CA SER A 137 10.67 11.37 -14.94
C SER A 137 11.90 11.92 -15.68
N PRO A 138 12.20 13.24 -15.59
CA PRO A 138 13.45 13.78 -16.10
C PRO A 138 14.62 13.21 -15.27
N GLY A 139 15.65 12.72 -15.97
CA GLY A 139 16.90 12.26 -15.35
C GLY A 139 17.90 13.37 -15.09
#